data_AF-A0AAV2AQZ8-F1
#
_entry.id   AF-A0AAV2AQZ8-F1
#
_cell.length_a   1.000
_cell.length_b   1.000
_cell.length_c   1.000
_cell.angle_alpha   90.00
_cell.angle_beta   90.00
_cell.angle_gamma   90.00
#
_symmetry.space_group_name_H-M   'P 1'
#
loop_
_entity.id
_entity.type
_entity.pdbx_description
1 polymer ?
#
loop_
_entity_poly.entity_id
_entity_poly.type
_entity_poly.pdbx_seq_one_letter_code
_entity_poly.pdbx_strand_id
1 'polypeptide(L)' 'MCRAYIIKYHYNPSRKDCFTFVWGGCGGNGNNFETYEECMATCKGA' A
#
# COMPACT_ATOMS: atom_id res chain seq x y z
N MET A 1 0.78 3.58 20.25
CA MET A 1 1.78 3.03 19.31
C MET A 1 1.27 1.69 18.82
N CYS A 2 0.93 1.56 17.54
CA CYS A 2 0.49 0.28 17.00
C CYS A 2 1.70 -0.52 16.53
N ARG A 3 1.71 -1.82 16.82
CA ARG A 3 2.84 -2.74 16.60
C ARG A 3 2.36 -4.04 15.93
N ALA A 4 1.28 -3.96 15.16
CA ALA A 4 0.82 -5.09 14.37
C ALA A 4 1.79 -5.35 13.21
N TYR A 5 1.83 -6.59 12.74
CA TYR A 5 2.57 -6.98 11.54
C TYR A 5 1.54 -7.31 10.46
N ILE A 6 1.12 -6.29 9.71
CA ILE A 6 0.10 -6.43 8.66
C ILE A 6 0.76 -6.13 7.32
N ILE A 7 0.73 -7.09 6.40
CA ILE A 7 1.22 -6.88 5.03
C ILE A 7 0.17 -6.09 4.26
N LYS A 8 0.63 -5.00 3.63
CA LYS A 8 -0.16 -4.09 2.81
C LYS A 8 0.57 -3.76 1.54
N TYR A 9 -0.14 -3.25 0.54
CA TYR A 9 0.43 -2.79 -0.72
C TYR A 9 0.54 -1.26 -0.74
N HIS A 10 1.61 -0.75 -1.33
CA HIS A 10 1.81 0.66 -1.63
C HIS A 10 2.32 0.81 -3.06
N TYR A 11 1.87 1.86 -3.74
CA TYR A 11 2.31 2.21 -5.07
C TYR A 11 3.64 2.96 -5.02
N ASN A 12 4.57 2.55 -5.89
CA ASN A 12 5.82 3.23 -6.13
C ASN A 12 5.79 3.90 -7.52
N PRO A 13 5.69 5.24 -7.59
CA PRO A 13 5.56 5.96 -8.86
C PRO A 13 6.83 5.88 -9.73
N SER A 14 8.01 5.71 -9.13
CA SER A 14 9.27 5.56 -9.90
C SER A 14 9.33 4.24 -10.65
N ARG A 15 8.70 3.19 -10.09
CA ARG A 15 8.61 1.86 -10.71
C ARG A 15 7.30 1.63 -11.46
N LYS A 16 6.32 2.53 -11.30
CA LYS A 16 4.96 2.42 -11.83
C LYS A 16 4.28 1.10 -11.44
N ASP A 17 4.51 0.69 -10.20
CA ASP A 17 4.13 -0.63 -9.71
C ASP A 17 3.86 -0.63 -8.20
N CYS A 18 3.12 -1.62 -7.71
CA CYS A 18 2.76 -1.79 -6.31
C CYS A 18 3.63 -2.81 -5.60
N PHE A 19 4.09 -2.48 -4.39
CA PHE A 19 4.97 -3.32 -3.58
C PHE A 19 4.39 -3.54 -2.18
N THR A 20 4.72 -4.68 -1.57
CA THR A 20 4.32 -4.98 -0.20
C THR A 20 5.17 -4.23 0.82
N PHE A 21 4.54 -3.80 1.92
CA PHE A 21 5.22 -3.26 3.09
C PHE A 21 4.49 -3.71 4.38
N VAL A 22 5.16 -3.58 5.53
CA VAL A 22 4.58 -3.87 6.84
C VAL A 22 3.95 -2.60 7.41
N TRP A 23 2.65 -2.65 7.66
CA TRP A 23 1.91 -1.58 8.32
C TRP A 23 1.62 -1.94 9.79
N GLY A 24 1.85 -0.98 10.68
CA GLY A 24 1.77 -1.18 12.13
C GLY A 24 0.36 -1.34 12.71
N GLY A 25 -0.69 -1.26 11.89
CA GLY A 25 -2.09 -1.43 12.31
C GLY A 25 -2.82 -0.17 12.77
N CYS A 26 -2.16 0.99 12.73
CA CYS A 26 -2.85 2.29 12.81
C CYS A 26 -2.03 3.41 12.17
N GLY A 27 -2.70 4.53 11.90
CA GLY A 27 -2.11 5.64 11.14
C GLY A 27 -1.89 5.27 9.66
N GLY A 28 -1.11 6.07 8.94
CA GLY A 28 -0.83 5.85 7.52
C GLY A 28 -1.39 6.95 6.62
N ASN A 29 -1.25 6.76 5.32
CA ASN A 29 -1.74 7.66 4.28
C ASN A 29 -2.57 6.85 3.26
N GLY A 30 -3.11 7.52 2.24
CA GLY A 30 -3.90 6.86 1.19
C GLY A 30 -3.10 5.90 0.28
N ASN A 31 -1.80 5.73 0.49
CA ASN A 31 -0.97 4.77 -0.25
C ASN A 31 -0.81 3.46 0.54
N ASN A 32 -1.94 2.86 0.91
CA ASN A 32 -2.03 1.67 1.74
C ASN A 32 -3.26 0.87 1.32
N PHE A 33 -3.03 -0.29 0.70
CA PHE A 33 -4.05 -1.09 0.04
C PHE A 33 -3.99 -2.55 0.52
N GLU A 34 -5.13 -3.24 0.52
CA GLU A 34 -5.21 -4.65 0.92
C GLU A 34 -4.66 -5.58 -0.15
N THR A 35 -4.84 -5.19 -1.41
CA THR A 35 -4.49 -6.02 -2.57
C THR A 35 -3.64 -5.26 -3.58
N TYR A 36 -2.89 -6.02 -4.38
CA TYR A 36 -2.12 -5.46 -5.47
C TYR A 36 -3.04 -4.84 -6.54
N GLU A 37 -4.17 -5.49 -6.84
CA GLU A 37 -5.16 -5.05 -7.81
C GLU A 37 -5.78 -3.71 -7.41
N GLU A 38 -6.16 -3.54 -6.14
CA GLU A 38 -6.67 -2.27 -5.61
C GLU A 38 -5.62 -1.17 -5.75
N CYS A 39 -4.39 -1.44 -5.32
CA CYS A 39 -3.28 -0.51 -5.44
C CYS A 39 -3.02 -0.07 -6.89
N MET A 40 -3.00 -1.02 -7.82
CA MET A 40 -2.77 -0.74 -9.24
C MET A 40 -3.96 -0.02 -9.87
N ALA A 41 -5.19 -0.42 -9.56
CA ALA A 41 -6.39 0.24 -10.06
C ALA A 41 -6.48 1.69 -9.58
N THR A 42 -6.14 1.97 -8.31
CA THR A 42 -6.18 3.32 -7.74
C THR A 42 -5.04 4.21 -8.24
N CYS A 43 -3.80 3.69 -8.32
CA CYS A 43 -2.62 4.54 -8.54
C CYS A 43 -2.03 4.49 -9.96
N LYS A 44 -2.24 3.40 -10.71
CA LYS A 44 -1.84 3.30 -12.11
C LYS A 44 -2.98 3.68 -13.06
N GLY A 45 -4.22 3.70 -12.58
CA GLY A 45 -5.43 4.02 -13.33
C GLY A 45 -5.79 5.50 -13.37
N ALA A 46 -4.97 6.30 -14.07
CA ALA A 46 -5.35 7.47 -14.86
C ALA A 46 -4.31 7.70 -15.97
#